data_AF-A0A3T2HKS6-F1
#
_entry.id   AF-A0A3T2HKS6-F1
#
_cell.length_a   1.000
_cell.length_b   1.000
_cell.length_c   1.000
_cell.angle_alpha   90.00
_cell.angle_beta   90.00
_cell.angle_gamma   90.00
#
_symmetry.space_group_name_H-M   'P 1'
#
loop_
_entity.id
_entity.type
_entity.pdbx_description
1 polymer ?
#
loop_
_entity_poly.entity_id
_entity_poly.type
_entity_poly.pdbx_seq_one_letter_code
_entity_poly.pdbx_strand_id
1 'polypeptide(L)'
;MKKICAIIFACILAILCFPGQQAYATENSSFSVKAILPDNQASSVTYFDLQMNPKQKQTLKVEITNHSKEEITVNCVANTAVTNEMGYVDYSIPNTKPDKTLKYPFADIVKESVSEVTLKPNEIKIWTAAIQMPAENYDGIILGGLHFQEKKEEDKEKESSENDVQIKNEYAYVIGVKLTEKTTVVKPELELNQIKPATRNYRNVVEMNLQNTKATLVGGLAVDAKIYKKGSEKVLHESKRTDLSMAPNSNFNYSVDWENQELKPGKYKVHLVAKNKEDKWEWTKEFTISSDQAKKANKAALGLEKDYTWMYIVGGVLLFILLIITTYFVGKRAAKKKQENEK
;
A
#
# COMPACT_ATOMS: atom_id res chain seq x y z
N MET A 1 37.40 -30.96 28.20
CA MET A 1 36.17 -30.51 28.90
C MET A 1 36.41 -29.27 29.77
N LYS A 2 37.31 -29.28 30.77
CA LYS A 2 37.53 -28.11 31.66
C LYS A 2 37.87 -26.78 30.94
N LYS A 3 38.69 -26.82 29.87
CA LYS A 3 39.05 -25.63 29.08
C LYS A 3 37.89 -25.08 28.24
N ILE A 4 36.99 -25.95 27.77
CA ILE A 4 35.81 -25.56 26.99
C ILE A 4 34.77 -24.91 27.90
N CYS A 5 34.57 -25.46 29.11
CA CYS A 5 33.70 -24.84 30.11
C CYS A 5 34.22 -23.46 30.55
N ALA A 6 35.53 -23.27 30.67
CA ALA A 6 36.12 -21.98 31.03
C ALA A 6 35.93 -20.91 29.92
N ILE A 7 36.03 -21.31 28.64
CA ILE A 7 35.80 -20.41 27.50
C ILE A 7 34.32 -20.03 27.41
N ILE A 8 33.41 -20.99 27.59
CA ILE A 8 31.96 -20.73 27.60
C ILE A 8 31.60 -19.80 28.75
N PHE A 9 32.18 -20.02 29.94
CA PHE A 9 31.94 -19.15 31.10
C PHE A 9 32.49 -17.74 30.88
N ALA A 10 33.67 -17.60 30.28
CA ALA A 10 34.25 -16.29 29.93
C ALA A 10 33.42 -15.55 28.86
N CYS A 11 32.88 -16.26 27.86
CA CYS A 11 32.00 -15.68 26.86
C CYS A 11 30.66 -15.23 27.47
N ILE A 12 30.07 -16.01 28.38
CA ILE A 12 28.83 -15.64 29.08
C ILE A 12 29.05 -14.45 30.00
N LEU A 13 30.20 -14.40 30.70
CA LEU A 13 30.55 -13.28 31.58
C LEU A 13 30.82 -11.99 30.78
N ALA A 14 31.39 -12.10 29.58
CA ALA A 14 31.59 -10.96 28.68
C ALA A 14 30.26 -10.39 28.14
N ILE A 15 29.25 -11.24 27.94
CA ILE A 15 27.90 -10.81 27.52
C ILE A 15 27.16 -10.11 28.67
N LEU A 16 27.42 -10.50 29.92
CA LEU A 16 26.79 -9.91 31.11
C LEU A 16 27.39 -8.55 31.54
N CYS A 17 28.57 -8.19 31.03
CA CYS A 17 29.27 -6.94 31.38
C CYS A 17 29.02 -5.78 30.40
N PHE A 18 28.20 -5.97 29.35
CA PHE A 18 27.75 -4.83 28.55
C PHE A 18 26.64 -4.10 29.31
N PRO A 19 26.82 -2.84 29.74
CA PRO A 19 25.72 -2.06 30.24
C PRO A 19 24.69 -1.95 29.12
N GLY A 20 23.50 -2.52 29.33
CA GLY A 20 22.40 -2.38 28.39
C GLY A 20 22.14 -0.89 28.18
N GLN A 21 22.38 -0.40 26.98
CA GLN A 21 21.88 0.92 26.59
C GLN A 21 20.37 0.83 26.59
N GLN A 22 19.74 1.28 27.67
CA GLN A 22 18.32 1.59 27.66
C GLN A 22 18.14 2.77 26.70
N ALA A 23 17.73 2.47 25.47
CA ALA A 23 17.16 3.47 24.59
C ALA A 23 15.80 3.86 25.18
N TYR A 24 15.72 5.05 25.76
CA TYR A 24 14.44 5.66 26.11
C TYR A 24 13.82 6.16 24.81
N ALA A 25 12.80 5.45 24.31
CA ALA A 25 11.88 6.01 23.34
C ALA A 25 11.00 7.00 24.11
N THR A 26 11.23 8.30 23.94
CA THR A 26 10.33 9.33 24.47
C THR A 26 9.07 9.33 23.61
N GLU A 27 8.04 8.58 24.02
CA GLU A 27 6.71 8.51 23.38
C GLU A 27 5.85 9.78 23.60
N ASN A 28 6.45 10.97 23.66
CA ASN A 28 5.68 12.20 23.81
C ASN A 28 5.64 12.93 22.47
N SER A 29 4.49 12.88 21.80
CA SER A 29 4.19 13.81 20.73
C SER A 29 4.29 15.25 21.28
N SER A 30 4.99 16.12 20.55
CA SER A 30 5.21 17.52 20.92
C SER A 30 3.92 18.33 20.98
N PHE A 31 2.85 17.88 20.32
CA PHE A 31 1.58 18.58 20.25
C PHE A 31 0.38 17.62 20.21
N SER A 32 -0.82 18.15 20.38
CA SER A 32 -2.08 17.42 20.18
C SER A 32 -3.12 18.30 19.50
N VAL A 33 -4.12 17.67 18.88
CA VAL A 33 -5.25 18.36 18.26
C VAL A 33 -6.59 17.84 18.77
N LYS A 34 -7.58 18.73 18.85
CA LYS A 34 -8.95 18.39 19.28
C LYS A 34 -9.97 19.16 18.47
N ALA A 35 -10.95 18.44 17.91
CA ALA A 35 -12.07 19.07 17.21
C ALA A 35 -12.98 19.83 18.19
N ILE A 36 -13.33 21.07 17.85
CA ILE A 36 -14.38 21.84 18.53
C ILE A 36 -15.64 21.69 17.67
N LEU A 37 -16.48 20.73 18.06
CA LEU A 37 -17.62 20.29 17.27
C LEU A 37 -18.79 21.30 17.33
N PRO A 38 -19.34 21.72 16.17
CA PRO A 38 -20.54 22.57 16.13
C PRO A 38 -21.83 21.78 16.39
N ASP A 39 -22.92 22.48 16.69
CA ASP A 39 -24.23 21.90 17.06
C ASP A 39 -24.87 21.03 15.97
N ASN A 40 -24.54 21.24 14.69
CA ASN A 40 -25.12 20.50 13.57
C ASN A 40 -24.46 19.13 13.32
N GLN A 41 -24.04 18.44 14.39
CA GLN A 41 -23.57 17.06 14.28
C GLN A 41 -24.71 16.11 13.89
N ALA A 42 -24.45 15.24 12.93
CA ALA A 42 -25.34 14.14 12.54
C ALA A 42 -25.22 12.94 13.49
N SER A 43 -24.11 12.81 14.24
CA SER A 43 -23.88 11.72 15.19
C SER A 43 -22.98 12.14 16.35
N SER A 44 -23.00 11.36 17.43
CA SER A 44 -22.20 11.63 18.63
C SER A 44 -20.80 11.02 18.49
N VAL A 45 -19.91 11.73 17.80
CA VAL A 45 -18.53 11.31 17.50
C VAL A 45 -17.51 12.39 17.87
N THR A 46 -16.21 12.10 17.78
CA THR A 46 -15.11 13.03 18.12
C THR A 46 -14.52 13.77 16.91
N TYR A 47 -15.05 13.52 15.72
CA TYR A 47 -14.68 14.14 14.45
C TYR A 47 -15.88 14.92 13.88
N PHE A 48 -15.70 15.67 12.80
CA PHE A 48 -16.80 16.43 12.21
C PHE A 48 -17.69 15.50 11.37
N ASP A 49 -18.88 15.15 11.88
CA ASP A 49 -19.94 14.49 11.11
C ASP A 49 -21.10 15.47 10.96
N LEU A 50 -21.08 16.28 9.91
CA LEU A 50 -21.97 17.43 9.75
C LEU A 50 -23.09 17.15 8.76
N GLN A 51 -24.32 17.47 9.18
CA GLN A 51 -25.43 17.61 8.26
C GLN A 51 -25.62 19.10 7.91
N MET A 52 -25.62 19.43 6.62
CA MET A 52 -25.62 20.81 6.13
C MET A 52 -26.51 20.96 4.89
N ASN A 53 -27.08 22.14 4.70
CA ASN A 53 -27.88 22.47 3.52
C ASN A 53 -27.01 22.97 2.35
N PRO A 54 -27.52 22.94 1.10
CA PRO A 54 -26.84 23.56 -0.03
C PRO A 54 -26.45 25.02 0.23
N LYS A 55 -25.26 25.43 -0.23
CA LYS A 55 -24.64 26.75 0.00
C LYS A 55 -24.39 27.13 1.46
N GLN A 56 -24.75 26.29 2.44
CA GLN A 56 -24.52 26.59 3.84
C GLN A 56 -23.02 26.74 4.10
N LYS A 57 -22.68 27.77 4.89
CA LYS A 57 -21.33 28.03 5.35
C LYS A 57 -21.17 27.50 6.77
N GLN A 58 -19.98 27.00 7.07
CA GLN A 58 -19.59 26.59 8.42
C GLN A 58 -18.12 26.90 8.61
N THR A 59 -17.73 27.26 9.83
CA THR A 59 -16.32 27.32 10.21
C THR A 59 -16.01 26.11 11.07
N LEU A 60 -15.09 25.26 10.60
CA LEU A 60 -14.51 24.17 11.37
C LEU A 60 -13.45 24.77 12.30
N LYS A 61 -13.42 24.32 13.56
CA LYS A 61 -12.50 24.82 14.58
C LYS A 61 -11.75 23.66 15.22
N VAL A 62 -10.43 23.73 15.24
CA VAL A 62 -9.57 22.72 15.85
C VAL A 62 -8.66 23.39 16.86
N GLU A 63 -8.68 22.93 18.10
CA GLU A 63 -7.73 23.30 19.12
C GLU A 63 -6.40 22.56 18.87
N ILE A 64 -5.30 23.30 18.79
CA ILE A 64 -3.94 22.78 18.69
C ILE A 64 -3.21 23.18 19.97
N THR A 65 -2.65 22.20 20.68
CA THR A 65 -1.91 22.42 21.92
C THR A 65 -0.47 21.96 21.75
N ASN A 66 0.49 22.85 22.01
CA ASN A 66 1.91 22.50 22.11
C ASN A 66 2.20 22.01 23.54
N HIS A 67 2.63 20.76 23.70
CA HIS A 67 3.00 20.17 25.00
C HIS A 67 4.50 20.26 25.28
N SER A 68 5.28 20.76 24.32
CA SER A 68 6.72 20.86 24.42
C SER A 68 7.18 22.15 25.14
N LYS A 69 8.47 22.17 25.48
CA LYS A 69 9.16 23.34 26.05
C LYS A 69 9.73 24.27 24.97
N GLU A 70 9.54 23.93 23.70
CA GLU A 70 10.09 24.65 22.56
C GLU A 70 8.95 25.23 21.71
N GLU A 71 9.28 26.23 20.89
CA GLU A 71 8.33 26.72 19.89
C GLU A 71 8.23 25.68 18.77
N ILE A 72 7.00 25.39 18.34
CA ILE A 72 6.74 24.47 17.23
C ILE A 72 5.96 25.18 16.14
N THR A 73 6.14 24.75 14.90
CA THR A 73 5.25 25.13 13.80
C THR A 73 4.53 23.89 13.30
N VAL A 74 3.21 23.98 13.11
CA VAL A 74 2.36 22.88 12.65
C VAL A 74 1.83 23.23 11.26
N ASN A 75 2.16 22.38 10.29
CA ASN A 75 1.55 22.40 8.96
C ASN A 75 0.11 21.86 9.05
N CYS A 76 -0.83 22.61 8.48
CA CYS A 76 -2.26 22.32 8.53
C CYS A 76 -2.79 22.20 7.09
N VAL A 77 -3.35 21.04 6.74
CA VAL A 77 -3.85 20.79 5.38
C VAL A 77 -5.22 20.13 5.43
N ALA A 78 -6.16 20.61 4.63
CA ALA A 78 -7.43 19.95 4.40
C ALA A 78 -7.35 19.05 3.15
N ASN A 79 -7.53 17.75 3.34
CA ASN A 79 -7.38 16.76 2.29
C ASN A 79 -8.71 16.10 1.94
N THR A 80 -8.92 15.84 0.65
CA THR A 80 -9.98 14.92 0.21
C THR A 80 -9.60 13.50 0.60
N ALA A 81 -10.56 12.74 1.15
CA ALA A 81 -10.31 11.36 1.52
C ALA A 81 -10.15 10.50 0.25
N VAL A 82 -9.14 9.63 0.25
CA VAL A 82 -8.84 8.73 -0.87
C VAL A 82 -8.74 7.29 -0.38
N THR A 83 -8.73 6.33 -1.30
CA THR A 83 -8.30 4.97 -0.97
C THR A 83 -6.81 4.86 -1.26
N ASN A 84 -5.99 4.58 -0.25
CA ASN A 84 -4.56 4.40 -0.47
C ASN A 84 -4.25 3.03 -1.12
N GLU A 85 -3.00 2.82 -1.54
CA GLU A 85 -2.56 1.59 -2.22
C GLU A 85 -2.58 0.34 -1.30
N MET A 86 -2.89 0.51 -0.02
CA MET A 86 -3.16 -0.58 0.91
C MET A 86 -4.66 -0.86 1.03
N GLY A 87 -5.54 -0.19 0.30
CA GLY A 87 -6.98 -0.43 0.37
C GLY A 87 -7.58 0.04 1.69
N TYR A 88 -7.10 1.18 2.22
CA TYR A 88 -7.70 1.87 3.36
C TYR A 88 -8.09 3.29 2.96
N VAL A 89 -9.16 3.80 3.60
CA VAL A 89 -9.50 5.22 3.53
C VAL A 89 -8.40 6.02 4.22
N ASP A 90 -7.82 6.95 3.47
CA ASP A 90 -6.73 7.80 3.91
C ASP A 90 -7.14 9.27 3.80
N TYR A 91 -6.71 10.03 4.80
CA TYR A 91 -7.10 11.41 5.06
C TYR A 91 -5.89 12.34 5.18
N SER A 92 -4.67 11.80 5.13
CA SER A 92 -3.44 12.57 5.32
C SER A 92 -2.74 12.94 4.02
N ILE A 93 -3.14 12.36 2.89
CA ILE A 93 -2.44 12.52 1.60
C ILE A 93 -2.85 13.84 0.92
N PRO A 94 -1.94 14.83 0.77
CA PRO A 94 -2.25 16.08 0.10
C PRO A 94 -2.16 15.93 -1.43
N ASN A 95 -2.80 16.85 -2.15
CA ASN A 95 -2.65 17.01 -3.62
C ASN A 95 -2.93 15.73 -4.42
N THR A 96 -3.79 14.85 -3.92
CA THR A 96 -4.18 13.62 -4.62
C THR A 96 -4.95 13.96 -5.88
N LYS A 97 -4.68 13.23 -6.96
CA LYS A 97 -5.47 13.31 -8.19
C LYS A 97 -6.89 12.76 -7.94
N PRO A 98 -7.96 13.57 -8.07
CA PRO A 98 -9.31 13.08 -7.85
C PRO A 98 -9.71 12.01 -8.86
N ASP A 99 -10.52 11.06 -8.41
CA ASP A 99 -11.20 10.13 -9.31
C ASP A 99 -12.18 10.89 -10.22
N LYS A 100 -12.37 10.42 -11.46
CA LYS A 100 -13.26 11.09 -12.41
C LYS A 100 -14.72 11.12 -11.96
N THR A 101 -15.13 10.20 -11.09
CA THR A 101 -16.49 10.13 -10.53
C THR A 101 -16.68 11.06 -9.34
N LEU A 102 -15.60 11.61 -8.75
CA LEU A 102 -15.65 12.49 -7.59
C LEU A 102 -16.05 13.90 -8.02
N LYS A 103 -17.33 14.24 -7.78
CA LYS A 103 -17.87 15.56 -8.15
C LYS A 103 -17.42 16.70 -7.25
N TYR A 104 -17.31 16.43 -5.95
CA TYR A 104 -17.02 17.45 -4.95
C TYR A 104 -15.89 16.98 -4.03
N PRO A 105 -14.61 17.19 -4.42
CA PRO A 105 -13.48 16.96 -3.54
C PRO A 105 -13.59 17.83 -2.29
N PHE A 106 -13.39 17.27 -1.09
CA PHE A 106 -13.48 18.05 0.16
C PHE A 106 -12.48 19.21 0.19
N ALA A 107 -11.28 19.05 -0.36
CA ALA A 107 -10.30 20.13 -0.46
C ALA A 107 -10.87 21.37 -1.17
N ASP A 108 -11.75 21.20 -2.16
CA ASP A 108 -12.40 22.30 -2.90
C ASP A 108 -13.58 22.92 -2.14
N ILE A 109 -14.13 22.21 -1.15
CA ILE A 109 -15.19 22.69 -0.25
C ILE A 109 -14.64 23.68 0.78
N VAL A 110 -13.37 23.52 1.16
CA VAL A 110 -12.65 24.47 2.00
C VAL A 110 -12.34 25.74 1.20
N LYS A 111 -12.85 26.89 1.66
CA LYS A 111 -12.67 28.19 0.99
C LYS A 111 -11.53 28.99 1.56
N GLU A 112 -11.24 28.81 2.84
CA GLU A 112 -10.19 29.54 3.53
C GLU A 112 -9.67 28.72 4.72
N SER A 113 -8.35 28.61 4.83
CA SER A 113 -7.65 28.04 5.98
C SER A 113 -6.21 28.50 5.98
N VAL A 114 -5.62 28.69 7.16
CA VAL A 114 -4.17 28.96 7.29
C VAL A 114 -3.38 27.65 7.13
N SER A 115 -2.28 27.68 6.40
CA SER A 115 -1.46 26.49 6.11
C SER A 115 -0.48 26.14 7.23
N GLU A 116 -0.15 27.10 8.09
CA GLU A 116 0.80 26.92 9.20
C GLU A 116 0.30 27.62 10.46
N VAL A 117 0.58 27.02 11.61
CA VAL A 117 0.34 27.61 12.94
C VAL A 117 1.59 27.44 13.79
N THR A 118 2.21 28.54 14.20
CA THR A 118 3.31 28.53 15.17
C THR A 118 2.77 28.64 16.58
N LEU A 119 3.22 27.80 17.51
CA LEU A 119 2.81 27.78 18.91
C LEU A 119 4.03 27.86 19.81
N LYS A 120 4.01 28.83 20.74
CA LYS A 120 4.98 28.92 21.84
C LYS A 120 4.89 27.71 22.77
N PRO A 121 5.89 27.49 23.63
CA PRO A 121 5.84 26.43 24.63
C PRO A 121 4.55 26.47 25.46
N ASN A 122 3.86 25.34 25.59
CA ASN A 122 2.59 25.19 26.32
C ASN A 122 1.42 26.06 25.81
N GLU A 123 1.53 26.64 24.61
CA GLU A 123 0.47 27.48 24.02
C GLU A 123 -0.64 26.62 23.40
N ILE A 124 -1.87 27.14 23.51
CA ILE A 124 -3.06 26.61 22.85
C ILE A 124 -3.52 27.63 21.80
N LYS A 125 -3.71 27.19 20.55
CA LYS A 125 -4.30 28.00 19.47
C LYS A 125 -5.48 27.31 18.84
N ILE A 126 -6.44 28.10 18.35
CA ILE A 126 -7.58 27.60 17.58
C ILE A 126 -7.28 27.83 16.09
N TRP A 127 -7.09 26.74 15.36
CA TRP A 127 -7.06 26.74 13.90
C TRP A 127 -8.48 26.70 13.33
N THR A 128 -8.69 27.39 12.22
CA THR A 128 -10.00 27.47 11.57
C THR A 128 -9.95 27.17 10.08
N ALA A 129 -10.97 26.48 9.58
CA ALA A 129 -11.23 26.33 8.15
C ALA A 129 -12.67 26.73 7.82
N ALA A 130 -12.85 27.69 6.92
CA ALA A 130 -14.15 28.06 6.39
C ALA A 130 -14.53 27.11 5.26
N ILE A 131 -15.68 26.46 5.39
CA ILE A 131 -16.26 25.57 4.37
C ILE A 131 -17.56 26.14 3.83
N GLN A 132 -17.86 25.83 2.57
CA GLN A 132 -19.15 26.15 1.95
C GLN A 132 -19.64 24.98 1.10
N MET A 133 -20.84 24.49 1.43
CA MET A 133 -21.48 23.39 0.69
C MET A 133 -21.74 23.76 -0.77
N PRO A 134 -21.76 22.76 -1.69
CA PRO A 134 -22.17 22.97 -3.08
C PRO A 134 -23.54 23.64 -3.20
N ALA A 135 -23.78 24.28 -4.34
CA ALA A 135 -25.08 24.88 -4.64
C ALA A 135 -26.12 23.85 -5.09
N GLU A 136 -25.65 22.80 -5.78
CA GLU A 136 -26.46 21.69 -6.22
C GLU A 136 -26.60 20.66 -5.09
N ASN A 137 -27.80 20.10 -4.95
CA ASN A 137 -28.01 19.03 -3.98
C ASN A 137 -27.24 17.76 -4.40
N TYR A 138 -26.78 16.99 -3.43
CA TYR A 138 -26.17 15.68 -3.67
C TYR A 138 -26.68 14.63 -2.68
N ASP A 139 -26.67 13.38 -3.13
CA ASP A 139 -26.87 12.22 -2.26
C ASP A 139 -25.52 11.61 -1.89
N GLY A 140 -25.42 11.13 -0.64
CA GLY A 140 -24.21 10.49 -0.12
C GLY A 140 -23.34 11.45 0.68
N ILE A 141 -22.03 11.22 0.61
CA ILE A 141 -21.04 11.79 1.52
C ILE A 141 -19.94 12.51 0.75
N ILE A 142 -19.64 13.74 1.15
CA ILE A 142 -18.33 14.38 0.87
C ILE A 142 -17.43 14.06 2.06
N LEU A 143 -16.27 13.46 1.79
CA LEU A 143 -15.38 12.96 2.82
C LEU A 143 -13.97 13.56 2.67
N GLY A 144 -13.42 13.99 3.80
CA GLY A 144 -12.07 14.51 3.87
C GLY A 144 -11.51 14.47 5.28
N GLY A 145 -10.32 15.04 5.46
CA GLY A 145 -9.64 15.11 6.74
C GLY A 145 -8.82 16.37 6.88
N LEU A 146 -8.67 16.79 8.13
CA LEU A 146 -7.81 17.89 8.54
C LEU A 146 -6.52 17.27 9.08
N HIS A 147 -5.44 17.40 8.34
CA HIS A 147 -4.13 16.85 8.64
C HIS A 147 -3.24 17.90 9.28
N PHE A 148 -2.67 17.58 10.44
CA PHE A 148 -1.80 18.44 11.22
C PHE A 148 -0.48 17.73 11.45
N GLN A 149 0.62 18.31 10.99
CA GLN A 149 1.96 17.71 11.08
C GLN A 149 2.94 18.76 11.60
N GLU A 150 3.74 18.42 12.60
CA GLU A 150 4.82 19.30 13.06
C GLU A 150 5.84 19.50 11.93
N LYS A 151 6.13 20.75 11.61
CA LYS A 151 7.17 21.16 10.69
C LYS A 151 8.51 21.09 11.43
N LYS A 152 9.30 20.07 11.11
CA LYS A 152 10.69 20.01 11.55
C LYS A 152 11.57 20.69 10.52
N GLU A 153 12.58 21.42 10.96
CA GLU A 153 13.60 21.93 10.04
C GLU A 153 14.28 20.73 9.36
N GLU A 154 14.43 20.79 8.04
CA GLU A 154 15.41 19.95 7.36
C GLU A 154 16.77 20.32 7.95
N ASP A 155 17.30 19.48 8.83
CA ASP A 155 18.72 19.57 9.17
C ASP A 155 19.46 19.60 7.83
N LYS A 156 20.11 20.72 7.53
CA LYS A 156 21.14 20.76 6.49
C LYS A 156 21.99 19.53 6.74
N GLU A 157 22.02 18.61 5.77
CA GLU A 157 22.83 17.39 5.80
C GLU A 157 24.23 17.78 6.31
N LYS A 158 24.48 17.60 7.61
CA LYS A 158 25.84 17.41 8.09
C LYS A 158 26.16 16.04 7.57
N GLU A 159 27.08 15.95 6.62
CA GLU A 159 27.66 14.70 6.10
C GLU A 159 27.79 13.69 7.24
N SER A 160 26.80 12.82 7.38
CA SER A 160 26.81 11.76 8.39
C SER A 160 27.63 10.63 7.79
N SER A 161 28.76 10.33 8.43
CA SER A 161 29.56 9.13 8.18
C SER A 161 28.67 7.88 8.02
N GLU A 162 29.05 6.98 7.10
CA GLU A 162 28.30 5.87 6.49
C GLU A 162 27.49 4.89 7.40
N ASN A 163 27.42 5.07 8.72
CA ASN A 163 26.81 4.11 9.64
C ASN A 163 25.76 4.65 10.62
N ASP A 164 25.32 5.91 10.51
CA ASP A 164 24.34 6.47 11.46
C ASP A 164 23.05 6.93 10.74
N VAL A 165 22.18 5.96 10.42
CA VAL A 165 20.81 6.26 9.95
C VAL A 165 19.97 6.63 11.18
N GLN A 166 19.93 7.91 11.53
CA GLN A 166 19.05 8.39 12.59
C GLN A 166 17.59 8.36 12.12
N ILE A 167 16.76 7.50 12.73
CA ILE A 167 15.32 7.47 12.48
C ILE A 167 14.70 8.76 13.03
N LYS A 168 14.25 9.64 12.15
CA LYS A 168 13.47 10.83 12.52
C LYS A 168 12.00 10.44 12.67
N ASN A 169 11.50 10.46 13.89
CA ASN A 169 10.08 10.23 14.15
C ASN A 169 9.29 11.53 13.95
N GLU A 170 8.27 11.50 13.10
CA GLU A 170 7.39 12.62 12.81
C GLU A 170 5.97 12.27 13.26
N TYR A 171 5.39 13.15 14.08
CA TYR A 171 4.03 12.96 14.58
C TYR A 171 3.07 13.80 13.75
N ALA A 172 1.97 13.18 13.34
CA ALA A 172 0.89 13.84 12.65
C ALA A 172 -0.47 13.37 13.19
N TYR A 173 -1.45 14.26 13.12
CA TYR A 173 -2.82 13.99 13.52
C TYR A 173 -3.77 14.23 12.35
N VAL A 174 -4.85 13.47 12.33
CA VAL A 174 -5.95 13.59 11.37
C VAL A 174 -7.27 13.72 12.13
N ILE A 175 -8.06 14.72 11.78
CA ILE A 175 -9.48 14.82 12.18
C ILE A 175 -10.35 14.62 10.93
N GLY A 176 -11.18 13.59 10.93
CA GLY A 176 -12.11 13.32 9.83
C GLY A 176 -13.19 14.39 9.68
N VAL A 177 -13.60 14.64 8.43
CA VAL A 177 -14.72 15.51 8.08
C VAL A 177 -15.63 14.78 7.12
N LYS A 178 -16.86 14.52 7.57
CA LYS A 178 -17.93 13.88 6.83
C LYS A 178 -19.06 14.89 6.67
N LEU A 179 -19.38 15.26 5.43
CA LEU A 179 -20.45 16.21 5.11
C LEU A 179 -21.57 15.49 4.37
N THR A 180 -22.79 15.66 4.87
CA THR A 180 -24.02 15.11 4.26
C THR A 180 -25.07 16.20 4.15
N GLU A 181 -25.91 16.14 3.11
CA GLU A 181 -27.11 16.98 3.03
C GLU A 181 -28.33 16.24 3.59
N LYS A 182 -28.51 15.01 3.12
CA LYS A 182 -29.66 14.16 3.44
C LYS A 182 -29.18 12.85 4.06
N THR A 183 -30.09 12.19 4.76
CA THR A 183 -29.90 10.84 5.29
C THR A 183 -30.08 9.74 4.22
N THR A 184 -30.14 10.10 2.93
CA THR A 184 -30.26 9.16 1.82
C THR A 184 -29.11 8.16 1.85
N VAL A 185 -29.44 6.87 1.96
CA VAL A 185 -28.44 5.79 1.91
C VAL A 185 -28.08 5.53 0.45
N VAL A 186 -26.84 5.87 0.08
CA VAL A 186 -26.28 5.53 -1.23
C VAL A 186 -25.63 4.15 -1.12
N LYS A 187 -26.07 3.23 -1.98
CA LYS A 187 -25.45 1.90 -2.10
C LYS A 187 -24.11 2.00 -2.80
N PRO A 188 -23.08 1.27 -2.34
CA PRO A 188 -21.79 1.22 -3.02
C PRO A 188 -21.92 0.49 -4.36
N GLU A 189 -21.11 0.89 -5.33
CA GLU A 189 -20.96 0.20 -6.61
C GLU A 189 -19.48 0.16 -6.94
N LEU A 190 -18.97 -1.05 -7.19
CA LEU A 190 -17.57 -1.25 -7.52
C LEU A 190 -17.41 -1.51 -9.01
N GLU A 191 -16.32 -1.02 -9.58
CA GLU A 191 -15.89 -1.33 -10.94
C GLU A 191 -14.44 -1.83 -10.94
N LEU A 192 -14.18 -2.89 -11.72
CA LEU A 192 -12.84 -3.34 -12.02
C LEU A 192 -12.39 -2.74 -13.35
N ASN A 193 -11.46 -1.79 -13.33
CA ASN A 193 -11.00 -1.07 -14.51
C ASN A 193 -9.82 -1.77 -15.19
N GLN A 194 -8.68 -1.08 -15.30
CA GLN A 194 -7.50 -1.56 -15.98
C GLN A 194 -6.78 -2.64 -15.14
N ILE A 195 -6.35 -3.70 -15.82
CA ILE A 195 -5.48 -4.74 -15.28
C ILE A 195 -4.14 -4.64 -16.02
N LYS A 196 -3.05 -4.49 -15.29
CA LYS A 196 -1.71 -4.30 -15.88
C LYS A 196 -0.62 -4.93 -15.03
N PRO A 197 0.47 -5.42 -15.62
CA PRO A 197 1.68 -5.73 -14.87
C PRO A 197 2.33 -4.44 -14.36
N ALA A 198 2.94 -4.51 -13.19
CA ALA A 198 3.69 -3.41 -12.58
C ALA A 198 4.83 -3.96 -11.72
N THR A 199 5.62 -3.05 -11.14
CA THR A 199 6.64 -3.37 -10.15
C THR A 199 6.35 -2.54 -8.91
N ARG A 200 6.15 -3.19 -7.76
CA ARG A 200 5.88 -2.55 -6.47
C ARG A 200 6.93 -3.00 -5.47
N ASN A 201 7.62 -2.05 -4.83
CA ASN A 201 8.70 -2.33 -3.88
C ASN A 201 9.74 -3.32 -4.46
N TYR A 202 10.13 -3.10 -5.72
CA TYR A 202 11.05 -3.97 -6.47
C TYR A 202 10.57 -5.42 -6.68
N ARG A 203 9.27 -5.71 -6.54
CA ARG A 203 8.68 -7.02 -6.85
C ARG A 203 7.69 -6.90 -8.01
N ASN A 204 7.69 -7.91 -8.87
CA ASN A 204 6.69 -8.02 -9.94
C ASN A 204 5.31 -8.24 -9.33
N VAL A 205 4.32 -7.51 -9.84
CA VAL A 205 2.92 -7.64 -9.46
C VAL A 205 2.01 -7.51 -10.68
N VAL A 206 0.79 -8.02 -10.58
CA VAL A 206 -0.31 -7.61 -11.46
C VAL A 206 -1.27 -6.73 -10.67
N GLU A 207 -1.45 -5.50 -11.15
CA GLU A 207 -2.32 -4.49 -10.57
C GLU A 207 -3.69 -4.51 -11.24
N MET A 208 -4.72 -4.38 -10.43
CA MET A 208 -6.12 -4.41 -10.79
C MET A 208 -6.77 -3.18 -10.18
N ASN A 209 -7.11 -2.20 -11.01
CA ASN A 209 -7.69 -0.96 -10.52
C ASN A 209 -9.13 -1.19 -10.08
N LEU A 210 -9.36 -1.17 -8.77
CA LEU A 210 -10.68 -1.33 -8.15
C LEU A 210 -11.19 0.06 -7.75
N GLN A 211 -12.36 0.42 -8.26
CA GLN A 211 -12.97 1.75 -8.10
C GLN A 211 -14.32 1.63 -7.39
N ASN A 212 -14.57 2.52 -6.44
CA ASN A 212 -15.90 2.80 -5.90
C ASN A 212 -16.46 4.03 -6.64
N THR A 213 -17.51 3.85 -7.42
CA THR A 213 -18.07 4.92 -8.27
C THR A 213 -19.13 5.77 -7.58
N LYS A 214 -19.42 5.49 -6.31
CA LYS A 214 -20.52 6.10 -5.55
C LYS A 214 -20.02 6.94 -4.39
N ALA A 215 -20.82 7.94 -4.03
CA ALA A 215 -20.57 8.87 -2.94
C ALA A 215 -20.85 8.24 -1.56
N THR A 216 -20.34 7.04 -1.31
CA THR A 216 -20.51 6.31 -0.05
C THR A 216 -19.25 5.54 0.29
N LEU A 217 -19.04 5.27 1.58
CA LEU A 217 -17.92 4.47 2.07
C LEU A 217 -18.19 2.98 1.83
N VAL A 218 -17.15 2.24 1.45
CA VAL A 218 -17.18 0.77 1.46
C VAL A 218 -16.32 0.31 2.63
N GLY A 219 -16.92 -0.32 3.64
CA GLY A 219 -16.21 -0.86 4.80
C GLY A 219 -16.27 -2.38 4.87
N GLY A 220 -15.29 -2.99 5.54
CA GLY A 220 -15.25 -4.45 5.74
C GLY A 220 -15.14 -5.24 4.44
N LEU A 221 -14.43 -4.68 3.46
CA LEU A 221 -14.31 -5.26 2.13
C LEU A 221 -13.28 -6.40 2.16
N ALA A 222 -13.71 -7.58 1.73
CA ALA A 222 -12.86 -8.72 1.46
C ALA A 222 -12.70 -8.89 -0.05
N VAL A 223 -11.47 -8.99 -0.52
CA VAL A 223 -11.12 -9.18 -1.94
C VAL A 223 -10.33 -10.47 -2.10
N ASP A 224 -10.77 -11.32 -3.02
CA ASP A 224 -10.13 -12.57 -3.42
C ASP A 224 -9.89 -12.51 -4.94
N ALA A 225 -8.64 -12.51 -5.36
CA ALA A 225 -8.24 -12.41 -6.76
C ALA A 225 -7.41 -13.63 -7.17
N LYS A 226 -7.79 -14.27 -8.28
CA LYS A 226 -7.11 -15.44 -8.85
C LYS A 226 -6.79 -15.20 -10.31
N ILE A 227 -5.52 -15.36 -10.67
CA ILE A 227 -5.01 -15.18 -12.04
C ILE A 227 -4.72 -16.55 -12.66
N TYR A 228 -5.10 -16.71 -13.91
CA TYR A 228 -4.93 -17.93 -14.71
C TYR A 228 -4.26 -17.59 -16.03
N LYS A 229 -3.45 -18.50 -16.56
CA LYS A 229 -3.05 -18.44 -17.97
C LYS A 229 -4.26 -18.76 -18.84
N LYS A 230 -4.43 -18.07 -19.98
CA LYS A 230 -5.56 -18.34 -20.88
C LYS A 230 -5.56 -19.80 -21.33
N GLY A 231 -6.72 -20.46 -21.21
CA GLY A 231 -6.90 -21.89 -21.53
C GLY A 231 -6.50 -22.86 -20.41
N SER A 232 -6.01 -22.37 -19.26
CA SER A 232 -5.71 -23.18 -18.08
C SER A 232 -6.75 -22.93 -16.99
N GLU A 233 -7.14 -23.99 -16.28
CA GLU A 233 -7.95 -23.92 -15.05
C GLU A 233 -7.09 -23.90 -13.78
N LYS A 234 -5.80 -24.21 -13.90
CA LYS A 234 -4.85 -24.10 -12.78
C LYS A 234 -4.61 -22.63 -12.44
N VAL A 235 -4.85 -22.26 -11.18
CA VAL A 235 -4.49 -20.96 -10.62
C VAL A 235 -2.98 -20.77 -10.75
N LEU A 236 -2.57 -19.63 -11.32
CA LEU A 236 -1.18 -19.26 -11.49
C LEU A 236 -0.68 -18.45 -10.29
N HIS A 237 -1.41 -17.40 -9.91
CA HIS A 237 -1.16 -16.60 -8.72
C HIS A 237 -2.50 -16.17 -8.10
N GLU A 238 -2.50 -15.92 -6.79
CA GLU A 238 -3.68 -15.45 -6.08
C GLU A 238 -3.32 -14.47 -4.96
N SER A 239 -4.32 -13.70 -4.53
CA SER A 239 -4.19 -12.79 -3.39
C SER A 239 -5.54 -12.64 -2.71
N LYS A 240 -5.55 -12.76 -1.38
CA LYS A 240 -6.74 -12.59 -0.55
C LYS A 240 -6.47 -11.62 0.57
N ARG A 241 -7.30 -10.59 0.68
CA ARG A 241 -7.18 -9.54 1.71
C ARG A 241 -8.55 -9.25 2.30
N THR A 242 -8.60 -9.00 3.60
CA THR A 242 -9.81 -8.66 4.35
C THR A 242 -9.68 -7.28 4.99
N ASP A 243 -10.79 -6.80 5.55
CA ASP A 243 -10.83 -5.56 6.35
C ASP A 243 -10.37 -4.32 5.58
N LEU A 244 -10.51 -4.36 4.26
CA LEU A 244 -10.26 -3.21 3.40
C LEU A 244 -11.40 -2.20 3.52
N SER A 245 -11.10 -0.96 3.18
CA SER A 245 -12.08 0.11 3.07
C SER A 245 -11.80 1.00 1.87
N MET A 246 -12.85 1.56 1.27
CA MET A 246 -12.74 2.48 0.15
C MET A 246 -13.47 3.77 0.41
N ALA A 247 -12.81 4.89 0.10
CA ALA A 247 -13.38 6.22 0.18
C ALA A 247 -14.50 6.40 -0.88
N PRO A 248 -15.45 7.32 -0.66
CA PRO A 248 -16.42 7.71 -1.69
C PRO A 248 -15.72 8.13 -2.98
N ASN A 249 -16.23 7.70 -4.15
CA ASN A 249 -15.72 8.11 -5.46
C ASN A 249 -14.19 8.07 -5.55
N SER A 250 -13.62 6.89 -5.30
CA SER A 250 -12.17 6.70 -5.26
C SER A 250 -11.77 5.35 -5.85
N ASN A 251 -10.48 5.16 -6.10
CA ASN A 251 -9.95 3.89 -6.57
C ASN A 251 -8.56 3.63 -5.98
N PHE A 252 -8.13 2.38 -6.05
CA PHE A 252 -6.75 1.98 -5.76
C PHE A 252 -6.36 0.78 -6.62
N ASN A 253 -5.07 0.48 -6.70
CA ASN A 253 -4.59 -0.68 -7.44
C ASN A 253 -4.43 -1.88 -6.50
N TYR A 254 -5.38 -2.81 -6.57
CA TYR A 254 -5.25 -4.08 -5.88
C TYR A 254 -4.19 -4.93 -6.56
N SER A 255 -3.15 -5.33 -5.82
CA SER A 255 -2.01 -6.06 -6.37
C SER A 255 -2.03 -7.55 -6.00
N VAL A 256 -1.80 -8.40 -7.00
CA VAL A 256 -1.42 -9.81 -6.81
C VAL A 256 0.10 -9.90 -6.96
N ASP A 257 0.79 -10.38 -5.92
CA ASP A 257 2.23 -10.62 -5.96
C ASP A 257 2.54 -11.73 -6.97
N TRP A 258 3.60 -11.54 -7.74
CA TRP A 258 4.10 -12.52 -8.70
C TRP A 258 5.18 -13.42 -8.09
N GLU A 259 5.37 -13.40 -6.77
CA GLU A 259 6.18 -14.33 -5.99
C GLU A 259 7.64 -14.41 -6.46
N ASN A 260 8.24 -13.26 -6.77
CA ASN A 260 9.59 -13.15 -7.37
C ASN A 260 9.75 -13.87 -8.72
N GLN A 261 8.67 -14.26 -9.40
CA GLN A 261 8.77 -14.86 -10.73
C GLN A 261 8.85 -13.78 -11.81
N GLU A 262 9.38 -14.15 -12.98
CA GLU A 262 9.33 -13.31 -14.15
C GLU A 262 7.90 -13.21 -14.71
N LEU A 263 7.47 -12.00 -15.07
CA LEU A 263 6.28 -11.80 -15.86
C LEU A 263 6.56 -12.30 -17.29
N LYS A 264 5.75 -13.25 -17.76
CA LYS A 264 5.86 -13.82 -19.11
C LYS A 264 4.83 -13.17 -20.04
N PRO A 265 5.21 -12.75 -21.27
CA PRO A 265 4.24 -12.22 -22.23
C PRO A 265 3.18 -13.26 -22.57
N GLY A 266 1.92 -12.83 -22.69
CA GLY A 266 0.82 -13.74 -22.99
C GLY A 266 -0.55 -13.24 -22.58
N LYS A 267 -1.56 -14.08 -22.84
CA LYS A 267 -2.95 -13.82 -22.46
C LYS A 267 -3.25 -14.53 -21.13
N TYR A 268 -3.91 -13.80 -20.24
CA TYR A 268 -4.28 -14.23 -18.91
C TYR A 268 -5.76 -13.92 -18.66
N LYS A 269 -6.30 -14.53 -17.62
CA LYS A 269 -7.65 -14.29 -17.11
C LYS A 269 -7.55 -14.05 -15.63
N VAL A 270 -8.23 -13.03 -15.13
CA VAL A 270 -8.42 -12.84 -13.70
C VAL A 270 -9.86 -13.11 -13.32
N HIS A 271 -10.05 -13.74 -12.17
CA HIS A 271 -11.31 -13.88 -11.47
C HIS A 271 -11.17 -13.16 -10.14
N LEU A 272 -11.93 -12.08 -9.93
CA LEU A 272 -11.91 -11.30 -8.69
C LEU A 272 -13.30 -11.29 -8.07
N VAL A 273 -13.36 -11.61 -6.78
CA VAL A 273 -14.54 -11.48 -5.94
C VAL A 273 -14.26 -10.44 -4.88
N ALA A 274 -15.06 -9.38 -4.82
CA ALA A 274 -15.08 -8.40 -3.75
C ALA A 274 -16.40 -8.50 -3.00
N LYS A 275 -16.40 -8.50 -1.68
CA LYS A 275 -17.63 -8.59 -0.88
C LYS A 275 -17.51 -7.86 0.45
N ASN A 276 -18.61 -7.30 0.91
CA ASN A 276 -18.78 -6.83 2.28
C ASN A 276 -19.94 -7.61 2.93
N LYS A 277 -20.54 -7.08 4.00
CA LYS A 277 -21.68 -7.71 4.68
C LYS A 277 -22.96 -7.78 3.83
N GLU A 278 -23.19 -6.80 2.97
CA GLU A 278 -24.46 -6.59 2.26
C GLU A 278 -24.36 -6.86 0.76
N ASP A 279 -23.19 -6.62 0.17
CA ASP A 279 -22.95 -6.60 -1.27
C ASP A 279 -21.84 -7.58 -1.67
N LYS A 280 -21.96 -8.10 -2.88
CA LYS A 280 -20.95 -8.93 -3.55
C LYS A 280 -20.81 -8.49 -5.00
N TRP A 281 -19.57 -8.21 -5.39
CA TRP A 281 -19.18 -7.94 -6.77
C TRP A 281 -18.23 -9.03 -7.26
N GLU A 282 -18.41 -9.44 -8.51
CA GLU A 282 -17.64 -10.53 -9.10
C GLU A 282 -17.32 -10.21 -10.56
N TRP A 283 -16.04 -10.30 -10.91
CA TRP A 283 -15.57 -10.02 -12.26
C TRP A 283 -14.70 -11.16 -12.76
N THR A 284 -14.88 -11.51 -14.03
CA THR A 284 -13.94 -12.33 -14.78
C THR A 284 -13.51 -11.55 -16.02
N LYS A 285 -12.23 -11.16 -16.08
CA LYS A 285 -11.69 -10.35 -17.18
C LYS A 285 -10.44 -10.98 -17.78
N GLU A 286 -10.34 -10.96 -19.10
CA GLU A 286 -9.10 -11.28 -19.80
C GLU A 286 -8.19 -10.05 -19.86
N PHE A 287 -6.88 -10.28 -19.75
CA PHE A 287 -5.87 -9.25 -19.94
C PHE A 287 -4.65 -9.83 -20.65
N THR A 288 -3.87 -8.97 -21.28
CA THR A 288 -2.65 -9.37 -22.00
C THR A 288 -1.46 -8.65 -21.40
N ILE A 289 -0.41 -9.40 -21.10
CA ILE A 289 0.91 -8.87 -20.76
C ILE A 289 1.70 -8.82 -22.07
N SER A 290 2.04 -7.62 -22.53
CA SER A 290 2.89 -7.45 -23.71
C SER A 290 4.35 -7.78 -23.40
N SER A 291 5.15 -8.04 -24.45
CA SER A 291 6.60 -8.26 -24.32
C SER A 291 7.30 -7.08 -23.65
N ASP A 292 6.93 -5.86 -24.03
CA ASP A 292 7.56 -4.64 -23.51
C ASP A 292 7.17 -4.39 -22.06
N GLN A 293 5.91 -4.64 -21.69
CA GLN A 293 5.45 -4.53 -20.30
C GLN A 293 6.17 -5.54 -19.39
N ALA A 294 6.27 -6.79 -19.82
CA ALA A 294 6.98 -7.84 -19.10
C ALA A 294 8.46 -7.46 -18.90
N LYS A 295 9.16 -7.08 -19.97
CA LYS A 295 10.58 -6.68 -19.90
C LYS A 295 10.79 -5.48 -18.98
N LYS A 296 9.93 -4.46 -19.07
CA LYS A 296 10.02 -3.26 -18.22
C LYS A 296 9.89 -3.61 -16.74
N ALA A 297 8.89 -4.42 -16.39
CA ALA A 297 8.66 -4.83 -15.01
C ALA A 297 9.78 -5.75 -14.49
N ASN A 298 10.16 -6.78 -15.26
CA ASN A 298 11.23 -7.71 -14.89
C ASN A 298 12.58 -7.01 -14.69
N LYS A 299 12.90 -5.99 -15.49
CA LYS A 299 14.15 -5.22 -15.34
C LYS A 299 14.19 -4.41 -14.03
N ALA A 300 13.03 -3.98 -13.54
CA ALA A 300 12.92 -3.20 -12.29
C ALA A 300 12.83 -4.09 -11.04
N ALA A 301 12.51 -5.37 -11.20
CA ALA A 301 12.36 -6.31 -10.10
C ALA A 301 13.72 -6.81 -9.59
N LEU A 302 13.85 -6.94 -8.26
CA LEU A 302 15.00 -7.52 -7.59
C LEU A 302 14.67 -8.92 -7.06
N GLY A 303 15.66 -9.80 -7.04
CA GLY A 303 15.51 -11.16 -6.50
C GLY A 303 14.68 -12.10 -7.35
N LEU A 304 14.58 -11.85 -8.67
CA LEU A 304 13.86 -12.74 -9.58
C LEU A 304 14.44 -14.16 -9.56
N GLU A 305 13.57 -15.14 -9.37
CA GLU A 305 13.93 -16.54 -9.46
C GLU A 305 14.27 -16.89 -10.92
N LYS A 306 15.47 -17.42 -11.14
CA LYS A 306 15.88 -17.86 -12.47
C LYS A 306 15.30 -19.24 -12.76
N ASP A 307 14.67 -19.35 -13.91
CA ASP A 307 14.20 -20.64 -14.43
C ASP A 307 15.39 -21.45 -14.98
N TYR A 308 15.84 -22.46 -14.22
CA TYR A 308 16.93 -23.36 -14.61
C TYR A 308 16.45 -24.58 -15.40
N THR A 309 15.16 -24.69 -15.74
CA THR A 309 14.57 -25.85 -16.45
C THR A 309 15.32 -26.17 -17.74
N TRP A 310 15.77 -25.16 -18.48
CA TRP A 310 16.54 -25.32 -19.70
C TRP A 310 17.87 -26.05 -19.49
N MET A 311 18.55 -25.83 -18.36
CA MET A 311 19.80 -26.53 -18.05
C MET A 311 19.56 -28.02 -17.80
N TYR A 312 18.44 -28.38 -17.15
CA TYR A 312 18.05 -29.78 -16.97
C TYR A 312 17.73 -30.45 -18.31
N ILE A 313 17.05 -29.74 -19.22
CA ILE A 313 16.78 -30.24 -20.58
C ILE A 313 18.09 -30.46 -21.35
N VAL A 314 18.99 -29.48 -21.36
CA VAL A 314 20.29 -29.59 -22.03
C VAL A 314 21.14 -30.71 -21.43
N GLY A 315 21.19 -30.81 -20.09
CA GLY A 315 21.89 -31.88 -19.38
C GLY A 315 21.33 -33.26 -19.73
N GLY A 316 20.00 -33.40 -19.80
CA GLY A 316 19.33 -34.64 -20.20
C GLY A 316 19.65 -35.03 -21.65
N VAL A 317 19.63 -34.08 -22.58
CA VAL A 317 19.99 -34.32 -23.99
C VAL A 317 21.46 -34.74 -24.13
N LEU A 318 22.37 -34.06 -23.42
CA LEU A 318 23.80 -34.42 -23.41
C LEU A 318 24.02 -35.84 -22.87
N LEU A 319 23.34 -36.21 -21.79
CA LEU A 319 23.42 -37.55 -21.20
C LEU A 319 22.88 -38.62 -22.16
N PHE A 320 21.80 -38.32 -22.88
CA PHE A 320 21.25 -39.19 -23.91
C PHE A 320 22.21 -39.40 -25.09
N ILE A 321 22.85 -38.32 -25.59
CA ILE A 321 23.88 -38.41 -26.63
C ILE A 321 25.06 -39.26 -26.16
N LEU A 322 25.50 -39.08 -24.91
CA LEU A 322 26.60 -39.84 -24.34
C LEU A 322 26.27 -41.34 -24.25
N LEU A 323 25.04 -41.70 -23.88
CA LEU A 323 24.57 -43.10 -23.91
C LEU A 323 24.61 -43.70 -25.32
N ILE A 324 24.19 -42.97 -26.36
CA ILE A 324 24.26 -43.43 -27.75
C ILE A 324 25.72 -43.66 -28.19
N ILE A 325 26.61 -42.73 -27.88
CA ILE A 325 28.03 -42.86 -28.21
C ILE A 325 28.63 -44.09 -27.51
N THR A 326 28.34 -44.25 -26.21
CA THR A 326 28.90 -45.35 -25.41
C THR A 326 28.42 -46.70 -25.91
N THR A 327 27.12 -46.84 -26.17
CA THR A 327 26.52 -48.07 -26.73
C THR A 327 27.07 -48.39 -28.13
N TYR A 328 27.26 -47.39 -29.00
CA TYR A 328 27.92 -47.56 -30.30
C TYR A 328 29.36 -48.05 -30.17
N PHE A 329 30.18 -47.44 -29.30
CA PHE A 329 31.58 -47.85 -29.10
C PHE A 329 31.71 -49.24 -28.47
N VAL A 330 30.84 -49.59 -27.51
CA VAL A 330 30.78 -50.94 -26.92
C VAL A 330 30.35 -51.96 -27.97
N GLY A 331 29.31 -51.67 -28.76
CA GLY A 331 28.87 -52.53 -29.86
C GLY A 331 29.96 -52.73 -30.92
N LYS A 332 30.66 -51.67 -31.30
CA LYS A 332 31.80 -51.72 -32.24
C LYS A 332 32.98 -52.54 -31.69
N ARG A 333 33.29 -52.42 -30.39
CA ARG A 333 34.31 -53.27 -29.73
C ARG A 333 33.89 -54.73 -29.65
N ALA A 334 32.64 -55.01 -29.33
CA ALA A 334 32.11 -56.37 -29.31
C ALA A 334 32.11 -57.02 -30.70
N ALA A 335 31.78 -56.26 -31.75
CA ALA A 335 31.86 -56.72 -33.14
C ALA A 335 33.30 -57.00 -33.59
N LYS A 336 34.28 -56.16 -33.21
CA LYS A 336 35.70 -56.41 -33.49
C LYS A 336 36.24 -57.68 -32.81
N LYS A 337 35.86 -57.93 -31.54
CA LYS A 337 36.25 -59.16 -30.83
C LYS A 337 35.69 -60.44 -31.47
N LYS A 338 34.51 -60.37 -32.09
CA LYS A 338 33.96 -61.51 -32.85
C LYS A 338 34.77 -61.82 -34.11
N GLN A 339 35.28 -60.80 -34.81
CA GLN A 339 36.11 -60.99 -36.00
C GLN A 339 37.55 -61.45 -35.71
N GLU A 340 38.09 -61.18 -34.52
CA GLU A 340 39.40 -61.70 -34.08
C GLU A 340 39.34 -63.16 -33.60
N ASN A 341 38.17 -63.65 -33.17
CA ASN A 341 37.99 -65.05 -32.75
C ASN A 341 37.59 -66.00 -33.90
N GLU A 342 37.28 -65.47 -35.08
CA GLU A 342 36.95 -66.23 -36.31
C GLU A 342 38.11 -66.29 -37.32
N LYS A 343 39.28 -65.74 -36.97
CA LYS A 343 40.57 -65.96 -37.66
C LYS A 343 41.45 -66.85 -36.80
#